data_AF-A0A7V8FDH7-F1
#
_entry.id   AF-A0A7V8FDH7-F1
#
_cell.length_a   1.000
_cell.length_b   1.000
_cell.length_c   1.000
_cell.angle_alpha   90.00
_cell.angle_beta   90.00
_cell.angle_gamma   90.00
#
_symmetry.space_group_name_H-M   'P 1'
#
loop_
_entity.id
_entity.type
_entity.pdbx_description
1 polymer ?
#
loop_
_entity_poly.entity_id
_entity_poly.type
_entity_poly.pdbx_seq_one_letter_code
_entity_poly.pdbx_strand_id
1 'polypeptide(L)'
;MHPITAVQSEYSLWSREPEQNGVLAATAELGIGFVPYSPLGRGFLTGTIRSLDDFDADDYRRTSPRFEGGNFQRNLALVDTVQALAAERGIAASQLALAWVLSRGEHLVPIPGTTRRARLDENLDAL
;
A
#
# COMPACT_ATOMS: atom_id res chain seq x y z
N MET A 1 -6.35 0.55 -33.52
CA MET A 1 -6.04 -0.12 -32.24
C MET A 1 -4.89 0.64 -31.61
N HIS A 2 -5.01 1.03 -30.33
CA HIS A 2 -3.96 1.74 -29.60
C HIS A 2 -3.43 0.85 -28.47
N PRO A 3 -2.11 0.85 -28.20
CA PRO A 3 -1.55 0.08 -27.09
C PRO A 3 -2.03 0.64 -25.75
N ILE A 4 -2.30 -0.24 -24.80
CA ILE A 4 -2.54 0.16 -23.40
C ILE A 4 -1.22 0.62 -22.82
N THR A 5 -1.16 1.85 -22.30
CA THR A 5 0.09 2.41 -21.73
C THR A 5 0.22 2.13 -20.25
N ALA A 6 -0.91 2.08 -19.52
CA ALA A 6 -0.90 1.82 -18.09
C ALA A 6 -2.16 1.08 -17.62
N VAL A 7 -2.01 0.30 -16.56
CA VAL A 7 -3.11 -0.34 -15.81
C VAL A 7 -3.00 0.09 -14.34
N GLN A 8 -4.10 0.58 -13.78
CA GLN A 8 -4.19 0.95 -12.37
C GLN A 8 -5.05 -0.04 -11.59
N SER A 9 -4.48 -0.66 -10.55
CA SER A 9 -5.12 -1.68 -9.72
C SER A 9 -4.70 -1.58 -8.26
N GLU A 10 -5.51 -2.11 -7.32
CA GLU A 10 -5.14 -2.13 -5.89
C GLU A 10 -3.95 -3.07 -5.72
N TYR A 11 -2.87 -2.56 -5.12
CA TYR A 11 -1.70 -3.40 -4.88
C TYR A 11 -0.87 -2.91 -3.69
N SER A 12 -0.62 -3.79 -2.73
CA SER A 12 0.18 -3.53 -1.51
C SER A 12 0.57 -4.85 -0.85
N LEU A 13 1.29 -4.79 0.28
CA LEU A 13 1.51 -5.96 1.15
C LEU A 13 0.21 -6.67 1.55
N TRP A 14 -0.92 -5.95 1.56
CA TRP A 14 -2.23 -6.46 1.96
C TRP A 14 -3.07 -6.96 0.77
N SER A 15 -2.89 -6.37 -0.42
CA SER A 15 -3.71 -6.69 -1.61
C SER A 15 -2.79 -7.16 -2.73
N ARG A 16 -2.81 -8.47 -2.99
CA ARG A 16 -1.88 -9.16 -3.91
C ARG A 16 -2.59 -9.89 -5.05
N GLU A 17 -3.87 -9.60 -5.28
CA GLU A 17 -4.64 -10.21 -6.38
C GLU A 17 -3.98 -10.01 -7.76
N PRO A 18 -3.37 -8.84 -8.09
CA PRO A 18 -2.68 -8.65 -9.37
C PRO A 18 -1.56 -9.66 -9.66
N GLU A 19 -0.95 -10.25 -8.62
CA GLU A 19 0.04 -11.32 -8.76
C GLU A 19 -0.60 -12.65 -9.16
N GLN A 20 -1.85 -12.89 -8.75
CA GLN A 20 -2.55 -14.16 -8.91
C GLN A 20 -3.39 -14.21 -10.19
N ASN A 21 -4.01 -13.10 -10.56
CA ASN A 21 -4.87 -13.00 -11.74
C ASN A 21 -4.09 -12.73 -13.05
N GLY A 22 -2.76 -12.64 -12.98
CA GLY A 22 -1.87 -12.48 -14.12
C GLY A 22 -1.71 -11.03 -14.62
N VAL A 23 -2.43 -10.05 -14.06
CA VAL A 23 -2.33 -8.65 -14.51
C VAL A 23 -0.91 -8.11 -14.34
N LEU A 24 -0.27 -8.35 -13.19
CA LEU A 24 1.08 -7.85 -12.92
C LEU A 24 2.11 -8.45 -13.89
N ALA A 25 1.97 -9.74 -14.19
CA ALA A 25 2.84 -10.43 -15.14
C ALA A 25 2.63 -9.91 -16.57
N ALA A 26 1.37 -9.75 -17.00
CA ALA A 26 1.05 -9.26 -18.33
C ALA A 26 1.53 -7.81 -18.55
N THR A 27 1.41 -6.94 -17.53
CA THR A 27 1.94 -5.57 -17.65
C THR A 27 3.44 -5.54 -17.79
N ALA A 28 4.17 -6.41 -17.08
CA ALA A 28 5.61 -6.54 -17.23
C ALA A 28 6.01 -7.04 -18.62
N GLU A 29 5.38 -8.12 -19.10
CA GLU A 29 5.68 -8.75 -20.40
C GLU A 29 5.44 -7.80 -21.57
N LEU A 30 4.35 -7.01 -21.49
CA LEU A 30 3.92 -6.13 -22.58
C LEU A 30 4.53 -4.71 -22.50
N GLY A 31 5.38 -4.42 -21.50
CA GLY A 31 5.95 -3.09 -21.29
C GLY A 31 4.93 -2.02 -20.92
N ILE A 32 3.87 -2.42 -20.21
CA ILE A 32 2.78 -1.56 -19.75
C ILE A 32 3.09 -1.10 -18.32
N GLY A 33 2.92 0.20 -18.03
CA GLY A 33 3.07 0.71 -16.68
C GLY A 33 2.01 0.12 -15.73
N PHE A 34 2.42 -0.39 -14.58
CA PHE A 34 1.50 -0.82 -13.54
C PHE A 34 1.43 0.26 -12.46
N VAL A 35 0.24 0.74 -12.14
CA VAL A 35 0.03 1.86 -11.21
C VAL A 35 -0.70 1.36 -9.96
N PRO A 36 0.03 0.96 -8.90
CA PRO A 36 -0.57 0.58 -7.61
C PRO A 36 -1.36 1.73 -6.98
N TYR A 37 -2.67 1.58 -6.86
CA TYR A 37 -3.47 2.43 -5.96
C TYR A 37 -3.56 1.80 -4.56
N SER A 38 -3.75 2.64 -3.55
CA SER A 38 -3.71 2.25 -2.12
C SER A 38 -2.45 1.45 -1.70
N PRO A 39 -1.23 1.83 -2.13
CA PRO A 39 -0.01 1.07 -1.83
C PRO A 39 0.28 0.95 -0.32
N LEU A 40 -0.22 1.89 0.47
CA LEU A 40 -0.11 1.91 1.93
C LEU A 40 -1.33 1.30 2.66
N GLY A 41 -2.16 0.52 1.96
CA GLY A 41 -3.33 -0.12 2.57
C GLY A 41 -4.32 0.90 3.17
N ARG A 42 -4.55 2.02 2.46
CA ARG A 42 -5.41 3.13 2.92
C ARG A 42 -4.95 3.72 4.26
N GLY A 43 -3.63 3.81 4.44
CA GLY A 43 -2.98 4.34 5.63
C GLY A 43 -2.70 3.29 6.70
N PHE A 44 -3.28 2.09 6.61
CA PHE A 44 -3.14 1.07 7.65
C PHE A 44 -1.71 0.55 7.76
N LEU A 45 -1.01 0.37 6.64
CA LEU A 45 0.38 -0.12 6.61
C LEU A 45 1.41 0.90 7.14
N THR A 46 0.98 2.12 7.48
CA THR A 46 1.85 3.12 8.11
C THR A 46 2.00 2.89 9.62
N GLY A 47 1.14 2.06 10.22
CA GLY A 47 1.15 1.80 11.66
C GLY A 47 0.53 2.87 12.53
N THR A 48 -0.01 3.94 11.96
CA THR A 48 -0.65 5.02 12.72
C THR A 48 -2.08 4.72 13.15
N ILE A 49 -2.73 3.73 12.52
CA ILE A 49 -4.09 3.31 12.86
C ILE A 49 -3.99 2.11 13.79
N ARG A 50 -4.46 2.27 15.02
CA ARG A 50 -4.41 1.29 16.12
C ARG A 50 -5.79 0.98 16.70
N SER A 51 -6.77 1.86 16.50
CA SER A 51 -8.17 1.69 16.91
C SER A 51 -9.12 2.18 15.82
N LEU A 52 -10.38 1.73 15.89
CA LEU A 52 -11.47 2.36 15.13
C LEU A 52 -11.68 3.82 15.53
N ASP A 53 -11.28 4.20 16.74
CA ASP A 53 -11.39 5.58 17.23
C ASP A 53 -10.37 6.54 16.58
N ASP A 54 -9.40 6.01 15.84
CA ASP A 54 -8.48 6.83 15.03
C ASP A 54 -9.12 7.36 13.74
N PHE A 55 -10.36 6.96 13.45
CA PHE A 55 -11.13 7.40 12.30
C PHE A 55 -12.21 8.40 12.70
N ASP A 56 -12.37 9.44 11.87
CA ASP A 56 -13.51 10.35 11.94
C ASP A 56 -14.84 9.59 11.83
N ALA A 57 -15.90 10.11 12.44
CA ALA A 57 -17.18 9.40 12.57
C ALA A 57 -17.83 9.00 11.23
N ASP A 58 -17.56 9.77 10.16
CA ASP A 58 -18.06 9.56 8.80
C ASP A 58 -17.06 8.83 7.88
N ASP A 59 -15.93 8.37 8.40
CA ASP A 59 -14.93 7.63 7.62
C ASP A 59 -15.45 6.24 7.22
N TYR A 60 -15.51 5.98 5.92
CA TYR A 60 -15.99 4.71 5.36
C TYR A 60 -15.18 3.48 5.84
N ARG A 61 -13.94 3.65 6.30
CA ARG A 61 -13.11 2.56 6.81
C ARG A 61 -13.72 1.95 8.08
N ARG A 62 -14.50 2.71 8.85
CA ARG A 62 -15.19 2.21 10.06
C ARG A 62 -16.13 1.04 9.79
N THR A 63 -16.68 0.97 8.58
CA THR A 63 -17.60 -0.10 8.13
C THR A 63 -16.99 -0.99 7.04
N SER A 64 -15.68 -0.93 6.87
CA SER A 64 -14.99 -1.78 5.91
C SER A 64 -14.67 -3.11 6.58
N PRO A 65 -14.95 -4.27 5.96
CA PRO A 65 -14.65 -5.58 6.55
C PRO A 65 -13.18 -5.76 6.96
N ARG A 66 -12.28 -5.03 6.31
CA ARG A 66 -10.85 -4.97 6.61
C ARG A 66 -10.54 -4.38 8.00
N PHE A 67 -11.43 -3.56 8.54
CA PHE A 67 -11.25 -2.83 9.78
C PHE A 67 -12.24 -3.24 10.88
N GLU A 68 -12.99 -4.32 10.68
CA GLU A 68 -14.01 -4.78 11.63
C GLU A 68 -13.57 -6.03 12.40
N GLY A 69 -13.98 -6.09 13.67
CA GLY A 69 -13.90 -7.28 14.51
C GLY A 69 -12.54 -7.99 14.47
N GLY A 70 -12.57 -9.31 14.25
CA GLY A 70 -11.36 -10.14 14.20
C GLY A 70 -10.43 -9.84 13.01
N ASN A 71 -10.92 -9.20 11.93
CA ASN A 71 -10.07 -8.81 10.83
C ASN A 71 -9.13 -7.68 11.25
N PHE A 72 -9.64 -6.66 11.95
CA PHE A 72 -8.82 -5.55 12.43
C PHE A 72 -7.63 -6.05 13.26
N GLN A 73 -7.89 -6.95 14.22
CA GLN A 73 -6.85 -7.52 15.08
C GLN A 73 -5.82 -8.34 14.30
N ARG A 74 -6.25 -9.15 13.33
CA ARG A 74 -5.31 -9.88 12.46
C ARG A 74 -4.46 -8.95 11.61
N ASN A 75 -5.05 -7.87 11.09
CA ASN A 75 -4.34 -6.92 10.26
C ASN A 75 -3.35 -6.09 11.10
N LEU A 76 -3.68 -5.76 12.37
CA LEU A 76 -2.74 -5.11 13.28
C LEU A 76 -1.46 -5.94 13.47
N ALA A 77 -1.56 -7.26 13.62
CA ALA A 77 -0.37 -8.11 13.75
C ALA A 77 0.55 -8.06 12.50
N LEU A 78 -0.04 -7.95 11.31
CA LEU A 78 0.72 -7.74 10.08
C LEU A 78 1.43 -6.39 10.09
N VAL A 79 0.74 -5.33 10.53
CA VAL A 79 1.32 -3.99 10.65
C VAL A 79 2.43 -3.93 11.70
N ASP A 80 2.26 -4.60 12.84
CA ASP A 80 3.29 -4.70 13.88
C ASP A 80 4.58 -5.31 13.32
N THR A 81 4.45 -6.34 12.47
CA THR A 81 5.59 -6.96 11.79
C THR A 81 6.29 -5.98 10.85
N VAL A 82 5.53 -5.21 10.06
CA VAL A 82 6.10 -4.19 9.17
C VAL A 82 6.81 -3.09 9.97
N GLN A 83 6.23 -2.64 11.08
CA GLN A 83 6.84 -1.63 11.96
C GLN A 83 8.14 -2.14 12.60
N ALA A 84 8.18 -3.38 13.08
CA ALA A 84 9.39 -3.97 13.65
C ALA A 84 10.53 -4.03 12.61
N LEU A 85 10.25 -4.51 11.40
CA LEU A 85 11.23 -4.57 10.31
C LEU A 85 11.72 -3.18 9.86
N ALA A 86 10.83 -2.19 9.86
CA ALA A 86 11.18 -0.81 9.53
C ALA A 86 12.08 -0.20 10.61
N ALA A 87 11.77 -0.47 11.89
CA ALA A 87 12.55 0.00 13.03
C ALA A 87 13.98 -0.58 13.05
N GLU A 88 14.16 -1.85 12.70
CA GLU A 88 15.49 -2.47 12.53
C GLU A 88 16.38 -1.73 11.52
N ARG A 89 15.76 -1.02 10.57
CA ARG A 89 16.43 -0.26 9.51
C ARG A 89 16.44 1.25 9.75
N GLY A 90 15.84 1.72 10.84
CA GLY A 90 15.71 3.15 11.14
C GLY A 90 14.84 3.92 10.13
N ILE A 91 13.89 3.26 9.48
CA ILE A 91 12.99 3.86 8.48
C ILE A 91 11.53 3.82 8.95
N ALA A 92 10.67 4.62 8.33
CA ALA A 92 9.23 4.59 8.56
C ALA A 92 8.58 3.32 7.96
N ALA A 93 7.49 2.85 8.56
CA ALA A 93 6.73 1.71 8.03
C ALA A 93 6.14 1.98 6.63
N SER A 94 5.76 3.23 6.35
CA SER A 94 5.36 3.70 5.02
C SER A 94 6.45 3.50 3.98
N GLN A 95 7.70 3.84 4.34
CA GLN A 95 8.87 3.66 3.47
C GLN A 95 9.11 2.19 3.16
N LEU A 96 9.08 1.32 4.19
CA LEU A 96 9.25 -0.12 3.98
C LEU A 96 8.14 -0.70 3.09
N ALA A 97 6.88 -0.31 3.31
CA ALA A 97 5.75 -0.78 2.51
C ALA A 97 5.83 -0.31 1.05
N LEU A 98 6.22 0.94 0.80
CA LEU A 98 6.41 1.48 -0.54
C LEU A 98 7.60 0.83 -1.25
N ALA A 99 8.74 0.71 -0.57
CA ALA A 99 9.93 0.04 -1.10
C ALA A 99 9.61 -1.40 -1.51
N TRP A 100 8.81 -2.12 -0.71
CA TRP A 100 8.37 -3.47 -1.08
C TRP A 100 7.54 -3.52 -2.36
N VAL A 101 6.62 -2.55 -2.56
CA VAL A 101 5.81 -2.44 -3.78
C VAL A 101 6.70 -2.15 -4.98
N LEU A 102 7.60 -1.16 -4.86
CA LEU A 102 8.55 -0.79 -5.92
C LEU A 102 9.49 -1.95 -6.27
N SER A 103 9.86 -2.78 -5.30
CA SER A 103 10.72 -3.94 -5.54
C SER A 103 10.06 -5.05 -6.38
N ARG A 104 8.80 -4.93 -6.79
CA ARG A 104 8.08 -5.94 -7.59
C ARG A 104 8.37 -5.81 -9.08
N GLY A 105 8.97 -4.71 -9.51
CA GLY A 105 9.39 -4.50 -10.90
C GLY A 105 9.52 -3.02 -11.26
N GLU A 106 10.37 -2.72 -12.24
CA GLU A 106 10.66 -1.35 -12.69
C GLU A 106 9.46 -0.68 -13.38
N HIS A 107 8.51 -1.46 -13.88
CA HIS A 107 7.29 -0.97 -14.53
C HIS A 107 6.23 -0.46 -13.53
N LEU A 108 6.50 -0.54 -12.22
CA LEU A 108 5.56 -0.11 -11.18
C LEU A 108 5.77 1.36 -10.80
N VAL A 109 4.67 2.12 -10.79
CA VAL A 109 4.65 3.52 -10.35
C VAL A 109 3.52 3.69 -9.33
N PRO A 110 3.78 3.44 -8.02
CA PRO A 110 2.75 3.57 -6.98
C PRO A 110 2.35 5.03 -6.77
N ILE A 111 1.08 5.25 -6.40
CA ILE A 111 0.53 6.58 -6.15
C ILE A 111 0.11 6.74 -4.68
N PRO A 112 1.06 6.90 -3.73
CA PRO A 112 0.72 7.14 -2.34
C PRO A 112 0.08 8.53 -2.16
N GLY A 113 -1.19 8.55 -1.77
CA GLY A 113 -1.94 9.79 -1.52
C GLY A 113 -1.53 10.46 -0.20
N THR A 114 -1.46 11.79 -0.20
CA THR A 114 -1.25 12.62 1.00
C THR A 114 -1.76 14.05 0.77
N THR A 115 -2.23 14.69 1.82
CA THR A 115 -2.54 16.14 1.85
C THR A 115 -1.51 16.95 2.64
N ARG A 116 -0.48 16.30 3.21
CA ARG A 116 0.53 16.91 4.09
C ARG A 116 1.92 16.77 3.47
N ARG A 117 2.67 17.87 3.39
CA ARG A 117 4.04 17.91 2.83
C ARG A 117 4.99 16.94 3.55
N ALA A 118 4.98 16.90 4.87
CA ALA A 118 5.84 15.98 5.62
C ALA A 118 5.63 14.50 5.25
N ARG A 119 4.40 14.11 4.85
CA ARG A 119 4.11 12.75 4.38
C ARG A 119 4.52 12.53 2.92
N LEU A 120 4.55 13.59 2.11
CA LEU A 120 5.16 13.53 0.78
C LEU A 120 6.66 13.26 0.92
N ASP A 121 7.34 14.03 1.77
CA ASP A 121 8.78 13.88 2.02
C ASP A 121 9.09 12.47 2.57
N GLU A 122 8.34 12.01 3.57
CA GLU A 122 8.46 10.63 4.11
C GLU A 122 8.28 9.55 3.02
N ASN A 123 7.34 9.72 2.10
CA ASN A 123 7.10 8.77 1.01
C ASN A 123 8.19 8.82 -0.07
N LEU A 124 8.80 9.98 -0.32
CA LEU A 124 9.87 10.15 -1.30
C LEU A 124 11.17 9.47 -0.85
N ASP A 125 11.43 9.45 0.45
CA ASP A 125 12.57 8.73 1.05
C ASP A 125 12.49 7.20 0.87
N ALA A 126 11.38 6.67 0.32
CA ALA A 126 11.24 5.26 -0.05
C ALA A 126 11.79 4.91 -1.44
N LEU A 127 12.14 5.93 -2.25
CA LEU A 127 12.55 5.81 -3.67
C LEU A 127 14.07 5.64 -3.83
#